data_AF-A0A2H3CS39-F1
#
_entry.id   AF-A0A2H3CS39-F1
#
_cell.length_a   1.000
_cell.length_b   1.000
_cell.length_c   1.000
_cell.angle_alpha   90.00
_cell.angle_beta   90.00
_cell.angle_gamma   90.00
#
_symmetry.space_group_name_H-M   'P 1'
#
loop_
_entity.id
_entity.type
_entity.pdbx_description
1 polymer ?
#
loop_
_entity_poly.entity_id
_entity_poly.type
_entity_poly.pdbx_seq_one_letter_code
_entity_poly.pdbx_strand_id
1 'polypeptide(L)'
;MLPEDLAPSKIRGDPKLLLHNSAASTPNGPFNGKYSTILDGQDSFIVTPNSSIMPRPPISAQCEVYMQANYQYGIDDHLQWPQAYIEQFPHFACIHRVAPEGAKALRPLFHGLTNYDFVECDDMAIVKGVGCLRHSTFLRLQSACQAVIDSVGGVSRSNTVLNGLRSHISIIELLLGRLHALPTSFTRVGLTVAETQRVARELHAFVKYMTIYKPLMEALESDMPSMPIDDTLVGAFSNDATVIQRFFKASIPVWRIVAMKDLRGVRVDRLSDFTTPPFVDKPCPL
;
A
#
# COMPACT_ATOMS: atom_id res chain seq x y z
N MET A 1 -4.51 9.62 35.83
CA MET A 1 -4.35 11.05 35.45
C MET A 1 -2.95 11.26 34.90
N LEU A 2 -2.83 11.86 33.71
CA LEU A 2 -1.55 12.38 33.19
C LEU A 2 -1.03 13.47 34.15
N PRO A 3 0.28 13.75 34.26
CA PRO A 3 0.76 14.91 35.00
C PRO A 3 0.17 16.13 34.27
N GLU A 4 -0.06 17.25 34.98
CA GLU A 4 -0.59 18.45 34.33
C GLU A 4 0.23 18.89 33.11
N ASP A 5 1.49 18.46 33.02
CA ASP A 5 2.44 18.75 31.95
C ASP A 5 2.32 17.90 30.68
N LEU A 6 1.50 16.84 30.66
CA LEU A 6 1.24 16.02 29.46
C LEU A 6 -0.23 16.06 29.01
N ALA A 7 -0.94 17.14 29.31
CA ALA A 7 -2.29 17.34 28.79
C ALA A 7 -2.27 17.42 27.23
N PRO A 8 -3.30 16.92 26.52
CA PRO A 8 -3.34 16.96 25.05
C PRO A 8 -3.13 18.36 24.46
N SER A 9 -3.66 19.40 25.10
CA SER A 9 -3.47 20.80 24.71
C SER A 9 -2.01 21.26 24.81
N LYS A 10 -1.29 20.85 25.86
CA LYS A 10 0.15 21.14 26.03
C LYS A 10 0.97 20.39 24.99
N ILE A 11 0.68 19.12 24.71
CA ILE A 11 1.39 18.32 23.71
C ILE A 11 1.20 18.91 22.30
N ARG A 12 0.00 19.40 21.96
CA ARG A 12 -0.23 20.12 20.70
C ARG A 12 0.56 21.43 20.63
N GLY A 13 0.70 22.14 21.75
CA GLY A 13 1.49 23.37 21.84
C GLY A 13 3.01 23.13 21.82
N ASP A 14 3.46 21.97 22.32
CA ASP A 14 4.86 21.54 22.30
C ASP A 14 4.97 20.03 21.98
N PRO A 15 5.06 19.67 20.68
CA PRO A 15 5.18 18.27 20.26
C PRO A 15 6.41 17.54 20.82
N LYS A 16 7.42 18.25 21.31
CA LYS A 16 8.62 17.64 21.93
C LYS A 16 8.28 16.86 23.20
N LEU A 17 7.13 17.12 23.82
CA LEU A 17 6.63 16.34 24.95
C LEU A 17 6.40 14.86 24.60
N LEU A 18 6.22 14.51 23.32
CA LEU A 18 6.20 13.10 22.90
C LEU A 18 7.52 12.38 23.19
N LEU A 19 8.65 13.10 23.18
CA LEU A 19 10.01 12.56 23.37
C LEU A 19 10.38 12.34 24.85
N HIS A 20 9.45 12.52 25.79
CA HIS A 20 9.71 12.40 27.23
C HIS A 20 10.38 11.09 27.67
N ASN A 21 10.16 10.00 26.92
CA ASN A 21 10.73 8.67 27.17
C ASN A 21 11.65 8.21 26.01
N SER A 22 12.29 9.16 25.31
CA SER A 22 13.21 8.83 24.22
C SER A 22 14.42 8.04 24.72
N ALA A 23 14.84 7.02 23.97
CA ALA A 23 16.03 6.24 24.30
C ALA A 23 16.77 5.79 23.04
N ALA A 24 17.03 6.73 22.12
CA ALA A 24 17.56 6.49 20.78
C ALA A 24 18.86 5.67 20.70
N SER A 25 19.61 5.55 21.80
CA SER A 25 20.82 4.71 21.91
C SER A 25 20.54 3.22 22.12
N THR A 26 19.28 2.84 22.37
CA THR A 26 18.87 1.45 22.62
C THR A 26 18.08 0.87 21.44
N PRO A 27 18.20 -0.43 21.13
CA PRO A 27 17.46 -1.06 20.04
C PRO A 27 15.95 -0.80 20.14
N ASN A 28 15.33 -0.48 19.01
CA ASN A 28 13.90 -0.23 18.96
C ASN A 28 13.13 -1.54 18.91
N GLY A 29 12.14 -1.71 19.79
CA GLY A 29 11.24 -2.86 19.80
C GLY A 29 9.96 -2.60 18.99
N PRO A 30 9.12 -3.63 18.79
CA PRO A 30 7.89 -3.54 17.99
C PRO A 30 6.88 -2.51 18.53
N PHE A 31 6.88 -2.26 19.84
CA PHE A 31 5.91 -1.37 20.48
C PHE A 31 6.43 0.06 20.73
N ASN A 32 7.72 0.29 20.43
CA ASN A 32 8.37 1.57 20.63
C ASN A 32 8.35 2.38 19.32
N GLY A 33 8.08 3.68 19.42
CA GLY A 33 8.08 4.59 18.27
C GLY A 33 9.48 5.05 17.92
N LYS A 34 10.03 4.57 16.80
CA LYS A 34 11.22 5.18 16.19
C LYS A 34 10.89 6.61 15.75
N TYR A 35 9.71 6.78 15.15
CA TYR A 35 9.15 8.06 14.75
C TYR A 35 7.73 8.23 15.27
N SER A 36 7.33 9.48 15.51
CA SER A 36 5.97 9.84 15.88
C SER A 36 5.55 11.19 15.31
N THR A 37 4.24 11.37 15.17
CA THR A 37 3.62 12.66 14.85
C THR A 37 2.28 12.80 15.57
N ILE A 38 1.87 14.03 15.83
CA ILE A 38 0.55 14.31 16.42
C ILE A 38 -0.51 14.16 15.33
N LEU A 39 -1.64 13.53 15.65
CA LEU A 39 -2.78 13.48 14.75
C LEU A 39 -3.71 14.66 15.04
N ASP A 40 -3.63 15.69 14.20
CA ASP A 40 -4.44 16.91 14.35
C ASP A 40 -5.93 16.61 14.42
N GLY A 41 -6.65 17.36 15.25
CA GLY A 41 -8.11 17.19 15.42
C GLY A 41 -8.52 15.98 16.26
N GLN A 42 -7.57 15.14 16.70
CA GLN A 42 -7.83 14.01 17.62
C GLN A 42 -6.92 14.08 18.84
N ASP A 43 -7.37 13.58 19.99
CA ASP A 43 -6.53 13.42 21.19
C ASP A 43 -5.64 12.17 21.07
N SER A 44 -4.94 12.07 19.94
CA SER A 44 -4.14 10.91 19.55
C SER A 44 -2.85 11.32 18.84
N PHE A 45 -1.87 10.42 18.83
CA PHE A 45 -0.63 10.53 18.08
C PHE A 45 -0.34 9.20 17.39
N ILE A 46 0.45 9.26 16.32
CA ILE A 46 0.83 8.07 15.56
C ILE A 46 2.27 7.72 15.91
N VAL A 47 2.56 6.43 16.06
CA VAL A 47 3.91 5.92 16.24
C VAL A 47 4.20 4.81 15.23
N THR A 48 5.44 4.74 14.77
CA THR A 48 5.93 3.60 13.98
C THR A 48 7.25 3.08 14.52
N PRO A 49 7.41 1.75 14.66
CA PRO A 49 8.66 1.17 15.08
C PRO A 49 9.68 1.00 13.94
N ASN A 50 9.22 0.93 12.69
CA ASN A 50 10.00 0.40 11.57
C ASN A 50 9.72 1.05 10.21
N SER A 51 9.12 2.24 10.14
CA SER A 51 9.00 2.98 8.88
C SER A 51 9.72 4.32 8.93
N SER A 52 10.26 4.75 7.79
CA SER A 52 10.80 6.10 7.60
C SER A 52 9.74 7.13 7.18
N ILE A 53 8.57 6.68 6.74
CA ILE A 53 7.45 7.55 6.35
C ILE A 53 6.42 7.64 7.48
N MET A 54 5.70 8.76 7.53
CA MET A 54 4.63 9.01 8.48
C MET A 54 3.33 9.33 7.72
N PRO A 55 2.54 8.31 7.36
CA PRO A 55 1.31 8.48 6.62
C PRO A 55 0.22 9.11 7.50
N ARG A 56 -0.55 10.03 6.94
CA ARG A 56 -1.81 10.46 7.55
C ARG A 56 -2.86 9.37 7.31
N PRO A 57 -3.50 8.82 8.34
CA PRO A 57 -4.46 7.74 8.15
C PRO A 57 -5.71 8.29 7.45
N PRO A 58 -6.36 7.49 6.58
CA PRO A 58 -7.62 7.87 5.94
C PRO A 58 -8.76 7.81 6.96
N ILE A 59 -8.76 8.75 7.91
CA ILE A 59 -9.76 8.87 8.98
C ILE A 59 -10.55 10.13 8.68
N SER A 60 -11.69 9.98 8.01
CA SER A 60 -12.68 11.04 7.97
C SER A 60 -14.08 10.46 8.12
N ALA A 61 -14.96 11.20 8.80
CA ALA A 61 -16.38 10.86 8.92
C ALA A 61 -17.14 11.00 7.57
N GLN A 62 -16.46 11.49 6.53
CA GLN A 62 -16.96 11.79 5.19
C GLN A 62 -15.89 11.36 4.16
N CYS A 63 -15.44 10.10 4.19
CA CYS A 63 -14.54 9.59 3.16
C CYS A 63 -15.32 9.52 1.83
N GLU A 64 -15.23 10.58 1.03
CA GLU A 64 -15.70 10.58 -0.33
C GLU A 64 -14.67 9.87 -1.19
N VAL A 65 -14.91 8.58 -1.46
CA VAL A 65 -14.09 7.81 -2.39
C VAL A 65 -14.47 8.22 -3.80
N TYR A 66 -13.56 8.87 -4.52
CA TYR A 66 -13.73 9.22 -5.92
C TYR A 66 -12.51 8.82 -6.73
N MET A 67 -12.76 8.57 -8.01
CA MET A 67 -11.72 8.22 -8.95
C MET A 67 -10.91 9.44 -9.35
N GLN A 68 -9.59 9.33 -9.29
CA GLN A 68 -8.65 10.36 -9.68
C GLN A 68 -8.31 10.27 -11.17
N ALA A 69 -7.62 11.29 -11.71
CA ALA A 69 -7.24 11.37 -13.12
C ALA A 69 -6.34 10.21 -13.61
N ASN A 70 -5.69 9.48 -12.69
CA ASN A 70 -4.93 8.27 -12.97
C ASN A 70 -5.78 6.98 -12.91
N TYR A 71 -7.11 7.09 -12.79
CA TYR A 71 -8.07 6.00 -12.65
C TYR A 71 -7.91 5.15 -11.37
N GLN A 72 -7.25 5.70 -10.35
CA GLN A 72 -7.10 5.09 -9.01
C GLN A 72 -7.85 5.92 -7.95
N TYR A 73 -7.83 5.49 -6.69
CA TYR A 73 -8.64 6.10 -5.61
C TYR A 73 -7.83 6.87 -4.55
N GLY A 74 -6.55 7.17 -4.82
CA GLY A 74 -5.73 8.03 -3.97
C GLY A 74 -5.48 7.46 -2.58
N ILE A 75 -5.72 8.29 -1.54
CA ILE A 75 -5.48 7.92 -0.13
C ILE A 75 -6.42 6.81 0.38
N ASP A 76 -7.55 6.60 -0.30
CA ASP A 76 -8.53 5.56 0.05
C ASP A 76 -8.22 4.22 -0.66
N ASP A 77 -7.18 4.20 -1.51
CA ASP A 77 -6.75 3.00 -2.24
C ASP A 77 -5.67 2.22 -1.47
N HIS A 78 -5.95 0.98 -1.09
CA HIS A 78 -4.98 0.10 -0.42
C HIS A 78 -3.76 -0.24 -1.30
N LEU A 79 -3.83 0.02 -2.61
CA LEU A 79 -2.66 -0.08 -3.48
C LEU A 79 -1.67 1.07 -3.31
N GLN A 80 -2.13 2.22 -2.82
CA GLN A 80 -1.37 3.47 -2.88
C GLN A 80 -1.00 4.00 -1.49
N TRP A 81 -1.88 3.81 -0.51
CA TRP A 81 -1.75 4.40 0.81
C TRP A 81 -2.09 3.40 1.93
N PRO A 82 -1.39 3.46 3.08
CA PRO A 82 -1.64 2.52 4.17
C PRO A 82 -3.07 2.65 4.69
N GLN A 83 -3.72 1.50 4.82
CA GLN A 83 -5.08 1.36 5.36
C GLN A 83 -5.05 0.75 6.76
N ALA A 84 -6.20 0.75 7.44
CA ALA A 84 -6.38 -0.08 8.62
C ALA A 84 -6.15 -1.56 8.27
N TYR A 85 -5.46 -2.28 9.15
CA TYR A 85 -5.25 -3.72 8.98
C TYR A 85 -6.58 -4.48 9.04
N ILE A 86 -6.76 -5.40 8.09
CA ILE A 86 -7.93 -6.26 7.98
C ILE A 86 -7.43 -7.71 7.87
N GLU A 87 -7.82 -8.57 8.82
CA GLU A 87 -7.34 -9.95 8.90
C GLU A 87 -7.72 -10.80 7.67
N GLN A 88 -8.83 -10.47 6.99
CA GLN A 88 -9.23 -11.14 5.75
C GLN A 88 -8.29 -10.84 4.58
N PHE A 89 -7.60 -9.68 4.60
CA PHE A 89 -6.73 -9.22 3.52
C PHE A 89 -5.34 -8.79 4.06
N PRO A 90 -4.62 -9.67 4.77
CA PRO A 90 -3.39 -9.29 5.45
C PRO A 90 -2.26 -8.97 4.47
N HIS A 91 -2.37 -9.47 3.24
CA HIS A 91 -1.43 -9.24 2.15
C HIS A 91 -1.52 -7.82 1.57
N PHE A 92 -2.56 -7.04 1.84
CA PHE A 92 -2.65 -5.65 1.36
C PHE A 92 -1.52 -4.78 1.90
N ALA A 93 -1.07 -5.02 3.14
CA ALA A 93 0.09 -4.35 3.71
C ALA A 93 1.41 -4.67 2.96
N CYS A 94 1.44 -5.76 2.20
CA CYS A 94 2.59 -6.22 1.42
C CYS A 94 2.58 -5.72 -0.03
N ILE A 95 1.60 -4.88 -0.40
CA ILE A 95 1.59 -4.27 -1.73
C ILE A 95 2.74 -3.27 -1.82
N HIS A 96 3.54 -3.38 -2.86
CA HIS A 96 4.55 -2.38 -3.21
C HIS A 96 3.87 -1.13 -3.77
N ARG A 97 4.26 0.08 -3.35
CA ARG A 97 3.80 1.36 -3.93
C ARG A 97 4.48 1.68 -5.26
N VAL A 98 5.69 1.19 -5.44
CA VAL A 98 6.51 1.35 -6.64
C VAL A 98 7.07 0.00 -7.07
N ALA A 99 7.50 -0.12 -8.32
CA ALA A 99 8.11 -1.37 -8.78
C ALA A 99 9.32 -1.71 -7.89
N PRO A 100 9.42 -2.94 -7.33
CA PRO A 100 10.56 -3.34 -6.53
C PRO A 100 11.88 -3.17 -7.31
N GLU A 101 12.95 -2.82 -6.60
CA GLU A 101 14.27 -2.71 -7.22
C GLU A 101 14.67 -4.05 -7.85
N GLY A 102 15.23 -4.00 -9.06
CA GLY A 102 15.57 -5.20 -9.84
C GLY A 102 14.39 -5.89 -10.54
N ALA A 103 13.13 -5.65 -10.15
CA ALA A 103 11.95 -6.28 -10.75
C ALA A 103 11.47 -5.56 -12.03
N LYS A 104 12.33 -5.45 -13.04
CA LYS A 104 12.04 -4.74 -14.30
C LYS A 104 10.77 -5.25 -14.99
N ALA A 105 10.51 -6.56 -14.92
CA ALA A 105 9.33 -7.19 -15.52
C ALA A 105 8.01 -6.67 -14.94
N LEU A 106 8.01 -6.19 -13.68
CA LEU A 106 6.79 -5.72 -13.00
C LEU A 106 6.50 -4.23 -13.24
N ARG A 107 7.44 -3.46 -13.80
CA ARG A 107 7.29 -2.01 -14.03
C ARG A 107 5.99 -1.59 -14.72
N PRO A 108 5.47 -2.32 -15.74
CA PRO A 108 4.20 -1.99 -16.37
C PRO A 108 2.99 -2.01 -15.42
N LEU A 109 3.09 -2.61 -14.24
CA LEU A 109 2.03 -2.62 -13.23
C LEU A 109 1.95 -1.31 -12.42
N PHE A 110 2.96 -0.44 -12.49
CA PHE A 110 3.09 0.74 -11.64
C PHE A 110 3.03 2.06 -12.42
N HIS A 111 2.94 2.01 -13.75
CA HIS A 111 2.93 3.21 -14.59
C HIS A 111 1.54 3.43 -15.18
N GLY A 112 1.02 4.65 -15.04
CA GLY A 112 -0.24 5.05 -15.66
C GLY A 112 -0.13 5.20 -17.17
N LEU A 113 -1.28 5.12 -17.85
CA LEU A 113 -1.35 5.34 -19.29
C LEU A 113 -1.21 6.82 -19.64
N THR A 114 -0.67 7.06 -20.82
CA THR A 114 -0.63 8.36 -21.47
C THR A 114 -1.43 8.34 -22.76
N ASN A 115 -1.69 9.51 -23.36
CA ASN A 115 -2.35 9.58 -24.66
C ASN A 115 -1.56 8.85 -25.76
N TYR A 116 -0.24 8.71 -25.61
CA TYR A 116 0.59 7.94 -26.54
C TYR A 116 0.30 6.44 -26.48
N ASP A 117 -0.30 5.93 -25.41
CA ASP A 117 -0.63 4.52 -25.27
C ASP A 117 -1.95 4.15 -25.95
N PHE A 118 -2.66 5.11 -26.54
CA PHE A 118 -3.92 4.88 -27.25
C PHE A 118 -3.74 5.06 -28.75
N VAL A 119 -4.39 4.18 -29.52
CA VAL A 119 -4.36 4.20 -30.99
C VAL A 119 -5.81 4.16 -31.46
N GLU A 120 -6.25 5.20 -32.17
CA GLU A 120 -7.58 5.21 -32.77
C GLU A 120 -7.70 4.11 -33.83
N CYS A 121 -8.91 3.55 -33.98
CA CYS A 121 -9.15 2.53 -35.00
C CYS A 121 -9.11 3.11 -36.42
N ASP A 122 -9.52 4.36 -36.57
CA ASP A 122 -9.54 5.07 -37.85
C ASP A 122 -9.19 6.55 -37.65
N ASP A 123 -7.95 6.89 -38.03
CA ASP A 123 -7.44 8.25 -37.98
C ASP A 123 -8.18 9.20 -38.95
N MET A 124 -8.99 8.70 -39.88
CA MET A 124 -9.78 9.48 -40.84
C MET A 124 -11.26 9.55 -40.47
N ALA A 125 -11.71 8.85 -39.42
CA ALA A 125 -13.11 8.87 -39.00
C ALA A 125 -13.56 10.26 -38.55
N ILE A 126 -14.78 10.64 -38.93
CA ILE A 126 -15.42 11.90 -38.51
C ILE A 126 -15.66 11.91 -36.99
N VAL A 127 -16.01 10.75 -36.42
CA VAL A 127 -16.19 10.56 -34.99
C VAL A 127 -14.92 9.97 -34.40
N LYS A 128 -14.29 10.75 -33.51
CA LYS A 128 -13.04 10.41 -32.83
C LYS A 128 -13.25 9.73 -31.49
N GLY A 129 -12.18 9.12 -30.96
CA GLY A 129 -12.16 8.59 -29.60
C GLY A 129 -12.54 7.12 -29.45
N VAL A 130 -12.62 6.34 -30.54
CA VAL A 130 -12.72 4.86 -30.46
C VAL A 130 -11.39 4.27 -30.93
N GLY A 131 -10.79 3.43 -30.09
CA GLY A 131 -9.45 2.90 -30.32
C GLY A 131 -9.07 1.80 -29.35
N CYS A 132 -7.81 1.38 -29.42
CA CYS A 132 -7.27 0.30 -28.63
C CYS A 132 -6.05 0.77 -27.82
N LEU A 133 -5.69 -0.03 -26.82
CA LEU A 133 -4.38 0.08 -26.20
C LEU A 133 -3.32 -0.24 -27.26
N ARG A 134 -2.29 0.61 -27.36
CA ARG A 134 -1.15 0.40 -28.25
C ARG A 134 -0.56 -0.98 -28.02
N HIS A 135 -0.35 -1.72 -29.10
CA HIS A 135 0.08 -3.11 -29.04
C HIS A 135 1.35 -3.33 -28.20
N SER A 136 2.35 -2.46 -28.33
CA SER A 136 3.58 -2.55 -27.51
C SER A 136 3.34 -2.27 -26.02
N THR A 137 2.37 -1.45 -25.66
CA THR A 137 1.98 -1.22 -24.27
C THR A 137 1.18 -2.41 -23.73
N PHE A 138 0.27 -2.96 -24.53
CA PHE A 138 -0.45 -4.19 -24.22
C PHE A 138 0.51 -5.36 -23.92
N LEU A 139 1.47 -5.63 -24.81
CA LEU A 139 2.42 -6.74 -24.62
C LEU A 139 3.27 -6.59 -23.34
N ARG A 140 3.67 -5.35 -23.01
CA ARG A 140 4.40 -5.08 -21.76
C ARG A 140 3.53 -5.36 -20.53
N LEU A 141 2.27 -4.91 -20.54
CA LEU A 141 1.32 -5.18 -19.45
C LEU A 141 1.03 -6.67 -19.32
N GLN A 142 0.77 -7.36 -20.43
CA GLN A 142 0.52 -8.79 -20.48
C GLN A 142 1.72 -9.58 -19.93
N SER A 143 2.94 -9.24 -20.35
CA SER A 143 4.15 -9.89 -19.84
C SER A 143 4.35 -9.69 -18.34
N ALA A 144 4.05 -8.49 -17.82
CA ALA A 144 4.10 -8.21 -16.40
C ALA A 144 3.07 -9.04 -15.61
N CYS A 145 1.84 -9.15 -16.12
CA CYS A 145 0.81 -9.98 -15.53
C CYS A 145 1.20 -11.46 -15.54
N GLN A 146 1.76 -11.95 -16.65
CA GLN A 146 2.22 -13.33 -16.76
C GLN A 146 3.32 -13.64 -15.75
N ALA A 147 4.28 -12.73 -15.56
CA ALA A 147 5.32 -12.90 -14.54
C ALA A 147 4.76 -13.04 -13.12
N VAL A 148 3.65 -12.33 -12.81
CA VAL A 148 2.94 -12.50 -11.53
C VAL A 148 2.22 -13.84 -11.48
N ILE A 149 1.51 -14.22 -12.54
CA ILE A 149 0.79 -15.51 -12.62
C ILE A 149 1.75 -16.69 -12.45
N ASP A 150 2.90 -16.65 -13.11
CA ASP A 150 3.91 -17.72 -13.04
C ASP A 150 4.46 -17.88 -11.61
N SER A 151 4.55 -16.78 -10.84
CA SER A 151 5.00 -16.80 -9.45
C SER A 151 4.06 -17.57 -8.50
N VAL A 152 2.80 -17.78 -8.89
CA VAL A 152 1.80 -18.53 -8.12
C VAL A 152 2.20 -19.99 -7.94
N GLY A 153 2.95 -20.57 -8.88
CA GLY A 153 3.40 -21.96 -8.81
C GLY A 153 4.25 -22.28 -7.57
N GLY A 154 4.86 -21.27 -6.95
CA GLY A 154 5.61 -21.42 -5.70
C GLY A 154 4.75 -21.55 -4.43
N VAL A 155 3.42 -21.41 -4.53
CA VAL A 155 2.52 -21.39 -3.37
C VAL A 155 1.88 -22.78 -3.14
N SER A 156 2.44 -23.58 -2.23
CA SER A 156 1.86 -24.87 -1.81
C SER A 156 1.01 -24.71 -0.54
N ARG A 157 -0.32 -24.64 -0.65
CA ARG A 157 -1.26 -24.50 0.51
C ARG A 157 -2.70 -25.00 0.20
N SER A 158 -3.58 -24.87 1.20
CA SER A 158 -5.00 -25.30 1.21
C SER A 158 -5.84 -24.82 0.02
N ASN A 159 -6.94 -25.54 -0.26
CA ASN A 159 -7.88 -25.24 -1.35
C ASN A 159 -8.45 -23.81 -1.31
N THR A 160 -8.73 -23.26 -0.13
CA THR A 160 -9.26 -21.88 0.00
C THR A 160 -8.27 -20.83 -0.51
N VAL A 161 -6.99 -21.01 -0.21
CA VAL A 161 -5.91 -20.13 -0.70
C VAL A 161 -5.78 -20.24 -2.22
N LEU A 162 -5.79 -21.46 -2.75
CA LEU A 162 -5.73 -21.70 -4.19
C LEU A 162 -6.92 -21.09 -4.93
N ASN A 163 -8.13 -21.11 -4.34
CA ASN A 163 -9.31 -20.48 -4.93
C ASN A 163 -9.18 -18.95 -4.99
N GLY A 164 -8.65 -18.32 -3.93
CA GLY A 164 -8.35 -16.90 -3.94
C GLY A 164 -7.37 -16.53 -5.06
N LEU A 165 -6.28 -17.27 -5.20
CA LEU A 165 -5.29 -17.05 -6.27
C LEU A 165 -5.91 -17.22 -7.66
N ARG A 166 -6.67 -18.29 -7.90
CA ARG A 166 -7.38 -18.53 -9.17
C ARG A 166 -8.35 -17.42 -9.52
N SER A 167 -9.08 -16.88 -8.55
CA SER A 167 -10.00 -15.76 -8.78
C SER A 167 -9.29 -14.53 -9.34
N HIS A 168 -8.12 -14.19 -8.81
CA HIS A 168 -7.33 -13.06 -9.33
C HIS A 168 -6.83 -13.35 -10.76
N ILE A 169 -6.33 -14.55 -11.01
CA ILE A 169 -5.85 -14.97 -12.34
C ILE A 169 -6.96 -14.84 -13.38
N SER A 170 -8.16 -15.38 -13.10
CA SER A 170 -9.29 -15.31 -14.03
C SER A 170 -9.73 -13.88 -14.33
N ILE A 171 -9.68 -12.97 -13.34
CA ILE A 171 -9.99 -11.56 -13.56
C ILE A 171 -8.92 -10.90 -14.43
N ILE A 172 -7.63 -11.17 -14.19
CA ILE A 172 -6.54 -10.66 -15.01
C ILE A 172 -6.69 -11.12 -16.47
N GLU A 173 -6.93 -12.41 -16.70
CA GLU A 173 -7.15 -12.97 -18.04
C GLU A 173 -8.34 -12.32 -18.76
N LEU A 174 -9.46 -12.12 -18.04
CA LEU A 174 -10.65 -11.46 -18.57
C LEU A 174 -10.35 -10.01 -18.99
N LEU A 175 -9.66 -9.24 -18.15
CA LEU A 175 -9.34 -7.84 -18.42
C LEU A 175 -8.34 -7.70 -19.57
N LEU A 176 -7.31 -8.55 -19.62
CA LEU A 176 -6.37 -8.60 -20.74
C LEU A 176 -7.08 -8.99 -22.04
N GLY A 177 -7.99 -9.96 -22.00
CA GLY A 177 -8.81 -10.32 -23.16
C GLY A 177 -9.65 -9.14 -23.68
N ARG A 178 -10.24 -8.35 -22.77
CA ARG A 178 -10.99 -7.13 -23.14
C ARG A 178 -10.07 -6.07 -23.76
N LEU A 179 -8.91 -5.81 -23.17
CA LEU A 179 -7.93 -4.84 -23.69
C LEU A 179 -7.41 -5.22 -25.08
N HIS A 180 -7.33 -6.53 -25.36
CA HIS A 180 -6.88 -7.03 -26.64
C HIS A 180 -7.96 -6.96 -27.73
N ALA A 181 -9.20 -7.32 -27.39
CA ALA A 181 -10.24 -7.60 -28.37
C ALA A 181 -11.22 -6.45 -28.63
N LEU A 182 -11.36 -5.49 -27.71
CA LEU A 182 -12.44 -4.49 -27.76
C LEU A 182 -11.92 -3.08 -27.98
N PRO A 183 -12.11 -2.51 -29.19
CA PRO A 183 -12.01 -1.08 -29.39
C PRO A 183 -12.99 -0.31 -28.51
N THR A 184 -12.52 0.72 -27.82
CA THR A 184 -13.34 1.52 -26.91
C THR A 184 -12.74 2.92 -26.69
N SER A 185 -13.38 3.72 -25.84
CA SER A 185 -12.89 5.05 -25.47
C SER A 185 -11.59 4.99 -24.67
N PHE A 186 -10.76 6.04 -24.76
CA PHE A 186 -9.56 6.19 -23.93
C PHE A 186 -9.86 5.97 -22.44
N THR A 187 -10.94 6.54 -21.91
CA THR A 187 -11.36 6.38 -20.51
C THR A 187 -11.58 4.92 -20.15
N ARG A 188 -12.28 4.15 -21.00
CA ARG A 188 -12.52 2.71 -20.77
C ARG A 188 -11.24 1.88 -20.87
N VAL A 189 -10.30 2.23 -21.75
CA VAL A 189 -8.96 1.64 -21.78
C VAL A 189 -8.21 1.96 -20.48
N GLY A 190 -8.22 3.23 -20.06
CA GLY A 190 -7.66 3.73 -18.80
C GLY A 190 -8.12 2.93 -17.59
N LEU A 191 -9.43 2.84 -17.41
CA LEU A 191 -10.09 2.06 -16.36
C LEU A 191 -9.69 0.59 -16.39
N THR A 192 -9.74 -0.03 -17.57
CA THR A 192 -9.44 -1.46 -17.70
C THR A 192 -7.97 -1.76 -17.40
N VAL A 193 -7.04 -0.88 -17.80
CA VAL A 193 -5.63 -1.00 -17.45
C VAL A 193 -5.42 -0.81 -15.95
N ALA A 194 -5.98 0.24 -15.35
CA ALA A 194 -5.85 0.48 -13.91
C ALA A 194 -6.37 -0.70 -13.07
N GLU A 195 -7.51 -1.29 -13.48
CA GLU A 195 -8.06 -2.47 -12.83
C GLU A 195 -7.20 -3.72 -13.05
N THR A 196 -6.63 -3.90 -14.25
CA THR A 196 -5.68 -5.00 -14.50
C THR A 196 -4.45 -4.88 -13.59
N GLN A 197 -3.92 -3.67 -13.45
CA GLN A 197 -2.79 -3.37 -12.58
C GLN A 197 -3.13 -3.61 -11.11
N ARG A 198 -4.34 -3.23 -10.66
CA ARG A 198 -4.84 -3.49 -9.30
C ARG A 198 -4.78 -4.97 -8.97
N VAL A 199 -5.49 -5.79 -9.75
CA VAL A 199 -5.64 -7.22 -9.47
C VAL A 199 -4.30 -7.95 -9.57
N ALA A 200 -3.44 -7.57 -10.52
CA ALA A 200 -2.10 -8.12 -10.65
C ALA A 200 -1.19 -7.76 -9.45
N ARG A 201 -1.27 -6.52 -8.94
CA ARG A 201 -0.48 -6.10 -7.76
C ARG A 201 -0.98 -6.76 -6.48
N GLU A 202 -2.29 -6.93 -6.32
CA GLU A 202 -2.87 -7.69 -5.22
C GLU A 202 -2.42 -9.16 -5.26
N LEU A 203 -2.49 -9.81 -6.41
CA LEU A 203 -2.01 -11.18 -6.58
C LEU A 203 -0.51 -11.31 -6.26
N HIS A 204 0.32 -10.37 -6.74
CA HIS A 204 1.74 -10.35 -6.43
C HIS A 204 1.98 -10.21 -4.91
N ALA A 205 1.29 -9.28 -4.25
CA ALA A 205 1.36 -9.10 -2.81
C ALA A 205 0.90 -10.34 -2.05
N PHE A 206 -0.15 -11.02 -2.53
CA PHE A 206 -0.63 -12.29 -1.97
C PHE A 206 0.48 -13.35 -2.02
N VAL A 207 1.08 -13.58 -3.19
CA VAL A 207 2.16 -14.55 -3.36
C VAL A 207 3.33 -14.23 -2.42
N LYS A 208 3.77 -12.97 -2.37
CA LYS A 208 4.87 -12.53 -1.49
C LYS A 208 4.51 -12.68 -0.01
N TYR A 209 3.29 -12.36 0.39
CA TYR A 209 2.80 -12.58 1.75
C TYR A 209 2.89 -14.06 2.13
N MET A 210 2.44 -14.95 1.25
CA MET A 210 2.43 -16.39 1.56
C MET A 210 3.81 -17.04 1.55
N THR A 211 4.72 -16.56 0.69
CA THR A 211 6.03 -17.21 0.46
C THR A 211 7.17 -16.59 1.25
N ILE A 212 7.04 -15.32 1.65
CA ILE A 212 8.10 -14.57 2.33
C ILE A 212 7.63 -14.07 3.68
N TYR A 213 6.63 -13.19 3.70
CA TYR A 213 6.33 -12.44 4.92
C TYR A 213 5.69 -13.30 6.00
N LYS A 214 4.70 -14.14 5.66
CA LYS A 214 4.04 -15.01 6.64
C LYS A 214 5.02 -16.01 7.28
N PRO A 215 5.88 -16.73 6.53
CA PRO A 215 6.96 -17.51 7.14
C PRO A 215 7.86 -16.71 8.10
N LEU A 216 8.24 -15.47 7.74
CA LEU A 216 9.02 -14.60 8.62
C LEU A 216 8.25 -14.22 9.90
N MET A 217 6.95 -13.95 9.80
CA MET A 217 6.11 -13.70 10.98
C MET A 217 6.08 -14.90 11.93
N GLU A 218 6.09 -16.12 11.38
CA GLU A 218 5.94 -17.39 12.11
C GLU A 218 7.28 -18.02 12.56
N ALA A 219 8.43 -17.58 12.02
CA ALA A 219 9.75 -18.16 12.32
C ALA A 219 10.15 -18.05 13.80
N LEU A 220 11.14 -18.82 14.27
CA LEU A 220 11.70 -18.59 15.62
C LEU A 220 12.69 -17.41 15.57
N GLU A 221 12.88 -16.71 16.69
CA GLU A 221 13.80 -15.55 16.74
C GLU A 221 15.24 -15.92 16.38
N SER A 222 15.67 -17.16 16.65
CA SER A 222 16.98 -17.70 16.29
C SER A 222 17.22 -17.79 14.79
N ASP A 223 16.16 -17.87 14.00
CA ASP A 223 16.21 -18.22 12.57
C ASP A 223 15.91 -17.00 11.68
N MET A 224 15.79 -15.81 12.28
CA MET A 224 15.39 -14.59 11.57
C MET A 224 16.56 -14.02 10.76
N PRO A 225 16.44 -13.94 9.43
CA PRO A 225 17.41 -13.19 8.63
C PRO A 225 17.31 -11.70 8.95
N SER A 226 18.47 -11.01 8.97
CA SER A 226 18.51 -9.55 9.04
C SER A 226 17.97 -8.97 7.74
N MET A 227 16.67 -8.65 7.69
CA MET A 227 16.03 -8.04 6.53
C MET A 227 15.99 -6.52 6.69
N PRO A 228 16.50 -5.74 5.72
CA PRO A 228 16.31 -4.31 5.73
C PRO A 228 14.80 -3.99 5.67
N ILE A 229 14.43 -2.83 6.22
CA ILE A 229 13.07 -2.31 6.11
C ILE A 229 12.78 -2.07 4.62
N ASP A 230 11.71 -2.66 4.10
CA ASP A 230 11.23 -2.39 2.76
C ASP A 230 10.24 -1.21 2.81
N ASP A 231 10.80 0.00 2.77
CA ASP A 231 10.01 1.24 2.77
C ASP A 231 9.14 1.37 1.51
N THR A 232 9.26 0.50 0.49
CA THR A 232 8.41 0.53 -0.70
C THR A 232 7.06 -0.17 -0.49
N LEU A 233 6.89 -0.94 0.60
CA LEU A 233 5.63 -1.55 1.00
C LEU A 233 4.64 -0.53 1.53
N VAL A 234 3.37 -0.68 1.18
CA VAL A 234 2.25 0.13 1.67
C VAL A 234 2.16 0.07 3.20
N GLY A 235 2.30 -1.11 3.82
CA GLY A 235 2.15 -1.28 5.26
C GLY A 235 0.70 -1.14 5.75
N ALA A 236 0.49 -1.05 7.06
CA ALA A 236 -0.85 -0.88 7.63
C ALA A 236 -0.88 -0.16 8.97
N PHE A 237 -2.02 0.43 9.30
CA PHE A 237 -2.35 0.88 10.64
C PHE A 237 -2.93 -0.27 11.47
N SER A 238 -2.43 -0.49 12.68
CA SER A 238 -3.01 -1.46 13.61
C SER A 238 -2.77 -1.07 15.06
N ASN A 239 -3.75 -1.37 15.91
CA ASN A 239 -3.63 -1.30 17.38
C ASN A 239 -3.54 -2.70 18.01
N ASP A 240 -3.62 -3.77 17.22
CA ASP A 240 -3.44 -5.14 17.69
C ASP A 240 -1.95 -5.43 17.91
N ALA A 241 -1.59 -5.76 19.15
CA ALA A 241 -0.20 -6.03 19.54
C ALA A 241 0.43 -7.20 18.77
N THR A 242 -0.36 -8.23 18.45
CA THR A 242 0.08 -9.40 17.69
C THR A 242 0.42 -9.01 16.26
N VAL A 243 -0.42 -8.19 15.64
CA VAL A 243 -0.20 -7.68 14.27
C VAL A 243 1.06 -6.82 14.22
N ILE A 244 1.20 -5.88 15.17
CA ILE A 244 2.36 -5.00 15.26
C ILE A 244 3.65 -5.81 15.39
N GLN A 245 3.69 -6.78 16.31
CA GLN A 245 4.86 -7.62 16.52
C GLN A 245 5.22 -8.46 15.27
N ARG A 246 4.21 -9.05 14.62
CA ARG A 246 4.41 -9.83 13.39
C ARG A 246 4.91 -8.97 12.23
N PHE A 247 4.32 -7.79 12.03
CA PHE A 247 4.71 -6.88 10.95
C PHE A 247 6.10 -6.32 11.18
N PHE A 248 6.41 -5.94 12.42
CA PHE A 248 7.76 -5.53 12.81
C PHE A 248 8.80 -6.61 12.49
N LYS A 249 8.51 -7.85 12.88
CA LYS A 249 9.39 -9.00 12.64
C LYS A 249 9.56 -9.32 11.16
N ALA A 250 8.52 -9.15 10.35
CA ALA A 250 8.57 -9.35 8.90
C ALA A 250 9.09 -8.12 8.13
N SER A 251 9.58 -7.08 8.82
CA SER A 251 10.01 -5.81 8.24
C SER A 251 8.94 -5.13 7.35
N ILE A 252 7.65 -5.35 7.65
CA ILE A 252 6.53 -4.66 7.02
C ILE A 252 6.23 -3.38 7.82
N PRO A 253 6.17 -2.21 7.16
CA PRO A 253 5.82 -0.96 7.82
C PRO A 253 4.48 -1.06 8.58
N VAL A 254 4.50 -0.66 9.86
CA VAL A 254 3.31 -0.62 10.70
C VAL A 254 3.24 0.68 11.48
N TRP A 255 2.03 1.21 11.63
CA TRP A 255 1.74 2.41 12.42
C TRP A 255 0.65 2.11 13.46
N ARG A 256 0.84 2.61 14.67
CA ARG A 256 -0.12 2.51 15.77
C ARG A 256 -0.68 3.89 16.08
N ILE A 257 -1.99 3.99 16.24
CA ILE A 257 -2.66 5.23 16.66
C ILE A 257 -2.88 5.12 18.17
N VAL A 258 -2.20 5.98 18.92
CA VAL A 258 -2.18 5.95 20.38
C VAL A 258 -2.93 7.15 20.93
N ALA A 259 -3.83 6.92 21.88
CA ALA A 259 -4.49 8.01 22.57
C ALA A 259 -3.48 8.75 23.46
N MET A 260 -3.57 10.08 23.53
CA MET A 260 -2.65 10.92 24.32
C MET A 260 -2.58 10.51 25.79
N LYS A 261 -3.68 9.98 26.36
CA LYS A 261 -3.73 9.44 27.74
C LYS A 261 -2.72 8.32 28.00
N ASP A 262 -2.32 7.59 26.96
CA ASP A 262 -1.42 6.43 27.05
C ASP A 262 0.05 6.81 26.78
N LEU A 263 0.34 8.10 26.55
CA LEU A 263 1.68 8.60 26.21
C LEU A 263 2.77 8.12 27.18
N ARG A 264 2.48 8.07 28.50
CA ARG A 264 3.45 7.65 29.53
C ARG A 264 4.07 6.27 29.27
N GLY A 265 3.32 5.38 28.64
CA GLY A 265 3.78 4.02 28.34
C GLY A 265 4.51 3.90 27.00
N VAL A 266 4.66 4.99 26.25
CA VAL A 266 5.17 4.96 24.88
C VAL A 266 6.50 5.69 24.80
N ARG A 267 7.52 4.95 24.40
CA ARG A 267 8.79 5.52 23.98
C ARG A 267 8.66 6.06 22.56
N VAL A 268 9.13 7.29 22.37
CA VAL A 268 9.27 7.93 21.06
C VAL A 268 10.68 8.49 20.95
N ASP A 269 11.41 8.10 19.93
CA ASP A 269 12.80 8.54 19.75
C ASP A 269 12.93 9.80 18.90
N ARG A 270 12.04 10.00 17.92
CA ARG A 270 12.08 11.16 17.00
C ARG A 270 10.68 11.60 16.58
N LEU A 271 10.55 12.90 16.33
CA LEU A 271 9.38 13.48 15.67
C LEU A 271 9.55 13.40 14.15
N SER A 272 8.44 13.29 13.43
CA SER A 272 8.38 13.34 11.98
C SER A 272 7.15 14.12 11.52
N ASP A 273 7.27 14.80 10.39
CA ASP A 273 6.12 15.41 9.73
C ASP A 273 5.34 14.36 8.95
N PHE A 274 4.07 14.64 8.69
CA PHE A 274 3.26 13.81 7.80
C PHE A 274 3.87 13.79 6.40
N THR A 275 4.00 12.60 5.85
CA THR A 275 4.43 12.38 4.47
C THR A 275 3.30 12.80 3.52
N THR A 276 3.62 13.68 2.58
CA THR A 276 2.70 14.02 1.49
C THR A 276 2.51 12.81 0.59
N PRO A 277 1.26 12.43 0.26
CA PRO A 277 1.02 11.36 -0.71
C PRO A 277 1.69 11.66 -2.06
N PRO A 278 2.29 10.66 -2.73
CA PRO A 278 3.04 10.88 -3.97
C PRO A 278 2.15 11.14 -5.20
N PHE A 279 0.83 11.13 -5.04
CA PHE A 279 -0.14 11.30 -6.13
C PHE A 279 -0.83 12.66 -6.05
N VAL A 280 -1.18 13.21 -7.21
CA VAL A 280 -1.84 14.51 -7.34
C VAL A 280 -3.35 14.30 -7.31
N ASP A 281 -4.02 14.86 -6.30
CA ASP A 281 -5.47 14.83 -6.16
C ASP A 281 -6.15 15.71 -7.22
N LYS A 282 -6.28 15.16 -8.43
CA LYS A 282 -7.12 15.72 -9.49
C LYS A 282 -8.25 14.73 -9.77
N PRO A 283 -9.53 15.15 -9.69
CA PRO A 283 -10.63 14.27 -10.02
C PRO A 283 -10.51 13.79 -11.47
N CYS A 284 -10.94 12.55 -11.72
CA CYS A 284 -11.04 12.04 -13.08
C CYS A 284 -12.03 12.92 -13.87
N PRO A 285 -11.67 13.39 -15.08
CA PRO A 285 -12.63 14.06 -15.96
C PRO A 285 -13.57 12.99 -16.54
N LEU A 286 -14.55 12.57 -15.75
CA LEU A 286 -15.65 11.72 -16.17
C LEU A 286 -16.81 12.58 -16.69
#